data_AF-A0A290WT24-F1
#
_entry.id   AF-A0A290WT24-F1
#
_cell.length_a   1.000
_cell.length_b   1.000
_cell.length_c   1.000
_cell.angle_alpha   90.00
_cell.angle_beta   90.00
_cell.angle_gamma   90.00
#
_symmetry.space_group_name_H-M   'P 1'
#
loop_
_entity.id
_entity.type
_entity.pdbx_description
1 polymer ?
#
loop_
_entity_poly.entity_id
_entity_poly.type
_entity_poly.pdbx_seq_one_letter_code
_entity_poly.pdbx_strand_id
1 'polypeptide(L)'
;MAELSQKTGELSDEFFILGLTSNGKQFRPSDWAERLCGVMSCFNPEGGGRNAHLQYSPYVRPTVVNGVKSVVVNTKLREIEPMAFHFVREFAKDNDLQIVEACFLPPPKKSKTRFI
;
A
#
# COMPACT_ATOMS: atom_id res chain seq x y z
N MET A 1 -8.45 -37.52 -1.67
CA MET A 1 -8.67 -36.27 -0.94
C MET A 1 -7.30 -35.70 -0.65
N ALA A 2 -6.92 -34.59 -1.29
CA ALA A 2 -5.67 -33.91 -0.99
C ALA A 2 -6.05 -32.45 -0.73
N GLU A 3 -5.94 -32.06 0.54
CA GLU A 3 -6.08 -30.69 1.00
C GLU A 3 -5.11 -29.82 0.19
N LEU A 4 -5.67 -28.94 -0.63
CA LEU A 4 -4.92 -27.81 -1.15
C LEU A 4 -4.56 -26.96 0.06
N SER A 5 -3.33 -27.14 0.54
CA SER A 5 -2.65 -26.26 1.47
C SER A 5 -2.72 -24.85 0.91
N GLN A 6 -3.78 -24.15 1.30
CA GLN A 6 -3.90 -22.72 1.17
C GLN A 6 -2.75 -22.15 1.97
N LYS A 7 -1.66 -21.84 1.29
CA LYS A 7 -0.67 -20.92 1.85
C LYS A 7 -1.36 -19.56 1.80
N THR A 8 -2.21 -19.32 2.79
CA THR A 8 -2.63 -18.01 3.27
C THR A 8 -1.35 -17.30 3.67
N GLY A 9 -0.56 -16.86 2.68
CA GLY A 9 0.41 -15.81 2.92
C GLY A 9 -0.44 -14.68 3.47
N GLU A 10 -0.19 -14.34 4.73
CA GLU A 10 -0.78 -13.25 5.49
C GLU A 10 -1.58 -12.32 4.60
N LEU A 11 -2.89 -12.24 4.82
CA LEU A 11 -3.69 -11.10 4.41
C LEU A 11 -2.96 -9.88 4.96
N SER A 12 -2.04 -9.36 4.17
CA SER A 12 -1.17 -8.28 4.55
C SER A 12 -2.12 -7.12 4.54
N ASP A 13 -2.62 -6.74 5.72
CA ASP A 13 -3.57 -5.64 5.84
C ASP A 13 -2.84 -4.42 5.28
N GLU A 14 -3.15 -4.05 4.05
CA GLU A 14 -2.61 -2.91 3.34
C GLU A 14 -3.74 -1.89 3.22
N PHE A 15 -3.39 -0.61 3.22
CA PHE A 15 -4.33 0.44 2.87
C PHE A 15 -3.71 1.36 1.82
N PHE A 16 -4.58 1.99 1.05
CA PHE A 16 -4.23 2.97 0.05
C PHE A 16 -4.55 4.37 0.56
N ILE A 17 -3.60 5.28 0.43
CA ILE A 17 -3.86 6.73 0.47
C ILE A 17 -4.04 7.15 -0.99
N LEU A 18 -5.27 7.48 -1.35
CA LEU A 18 -5.59 7.91 -2.71
C LEU A 18 -5.18 9.37 -2.89
N GLY A 19 -4.65 9.71 -4.06
CA GLY A 19 -4.43 11.11 -4.48
C GLY A 19 -5.73 11.82 -4.83
N LEU A 20 -6.82 11.53 -4.12
CA LEU A 20 -8.12 12.17 -4.22
C LEU A 20 -8.49 12.72 -2.84
N THR A 21 -8.94 13.97 -2.82
CA THR A 21 -9.52 14.57 -1.62
C THR A 21 -10.93 14.05 -1.36
N SER A 22 -11.50 14.30 -0.17
CA SER A 22 -12.88 13.89 0.16
C SER A 22 -13.93 14.42 -0.84
N ASN A 23 -13.69 15.58 -1.44
CA ASN A 23 -14.53 16.19 -2.48
C ASN A 23 -14.24 15.68 -3.92
N GLY A 24 -13.39 14.66 -4.08
CA GLY A 24 -13.09 14.02 -5.35
C GLY A 24 -12.09 14.76 -6.25
N LYS A 25 -11.42 15.81 -5.76
CA LYS A 25 -10.38 16.51 -6.52
C LYS A 25 -9.05 15.77 -6.44
N GLN A 26 -8.29 15.81 -7.53
CA GLN A 26 -6.95 15.23 -7.56
C GLN A 26 -5.97 16.07 -6.73
N PHE A 27 -5.25 15.41 -5.82
CA PHE A 27 -4.23 16.03 -4.99
C PHE A 27 -2.99 16.42 -5.81
N ARG A 28 -2.37 17.53 -5.43
CA ARG A 28 -1.21 18.12 -6.10
C ARG A 28 -0.11 18.45 -5.08
N PRO A 29 1.17 18.45 -5.48
CA PRO A 29 1.67 18.19 -6.83
C PRO A 29 1.55 16.72 -7.26
N SER A 30 1.71 16.42 -8.56
CA SER A 30 1.53 15.05 -9.08
C SER A 30 2.61 14.05 -8.64
N ASP A 31 3.72 14.55 -8.09
CA ASP A 31 4.85 13.77 -7.57
C ASP A 31 4.77 13.56 -6.03
N TRP A 32 3.63 13.87 -5.41
CA TRP A 32 3.46 13.76 -3.95
C TRP A 32 3.69 12.35 -3.43
N ALA A 33 3.27 11.32 -4.18
CA ALA A 33 3.38 9.93 -3.77
C ALA A 33 4.86 9.52 -3.70
N GLU A 34 5.64 9.90 -4.71
CA GLU A 34 7.08 9.70 -4.78
C GLU A 34 7.81 10.46 -3.66
N ARG A 35 7.38 11.70 -3.36
CA ARG A 35 7.93 12.50 -2.24
C ARG A 35 7.66 11.85 -0.89
N LEU A 36 6.43 11.41 -0.63
CA LEU A 36 6.07 10.73 0.62
C LEU A 36 6.88 9.44 0.77
N CYS A 37 6.95 8.61 -0.27
CA CYS A 37 7.71 7.36 -0.23
C CYS A 37 9.22 7.60 -0.06
N GLY A 38 9.76 8.71 -0.59
CA GLY A 38 11.14 9.13 -0.36
C GLY A 38 11.43 9.43 1.10
N VAL A 39 10.54 10.16 1.79
CA VAL A 39 10.64 10.40 3.25
C VAL A 39 10.61 9.08 4.03
N MET A 40 9.85 8.09 3.55
CA MET A 40 9.71 6.79 4.20
C MET A 40 10.83 5.79 3.86
N SER A 41 11.76 6.12 2.96
CA SER A 41 12.84 5.21 2.51
C SER A 41 13.75 4.70 3.63
N CYS A 42 13.91 5.50 4.70
CA CYS A 42 14.76 5.15 5.84
C CYS A 42 14.23 3.96 6.68
N PHE A 43 12.95 3.60 6.54
CA PHE A 43 12.31 2.54 7.34
C PHE A 43 12.43 1.17 6.66
N ASN A 44 13.66 0.67 6.57
CA ASN A 44 13.98 -0.63 5.97
C ASN A 44 14.75 -1.52 6.97
N PRO A 45 14.19 -2.69 7.39
CA PRO A 45 14.79 -3.56 8.41
C PRO A 45 16.11 -4.20 7.99
N GLU A 46 16.44 -4.25 6.69
CA GLU A 46 17.71 -4.84 6.21
C GLU A 46 18.91 -3.88 6.30
N GLY A 47 18.75 -2.70 6.92
CA GLY A 47 19.87 -1.83 7.27
C GLY A 47 20.55 -1.22 6.04
N GLY A 48 20.10 -0.02 5.66
CA GLY A 48 20.98 1.08 5.26
C GLY A 48 22.17 0.78 4.34
N GLY A 49 22.04 -0.12 3.37
CA GLY A 49 23.10 -0.35 2.38
C GLY A 49 23.40 0.92 1.59
N ARG A 50 24.49 0.92 0.82
CA ARG A 50 25.01 2.07 0.05
C ARG A 50 23.98 2.75 -0.89
N ASN A 51 22.83 2.10 -1.13
CA ASN A 51 21.72 2.55 -1.97
C ASN A 51 20.36 2.58 -1.25
N ALA A 52 20.30 2.55 0.09
CA ALA A 52 19.02 2.51 0.82
C ALA A 52 18.15 3.77 0.62
N HIS A 53 18.79 4.94 0.45
CA HIS A 53 18.11 6.19 0.13
C HIS A 53 17.56 6.26 -1.32
N LEU A 54 18.01 5.35 -2.20
CA LEU A 54 17.57 5.28 -3.60
C LEU A 54 16.39 4.32 -3.78
N GLN A 55 15.98 3.62 -2.72
CA GLN A 55 14.96 2.58 -2.77
C GLN A 55 13.85 2.93 -1.79
N TYR A 56 12.59 2.78 -2.20
CA TYR A 56 11.45 2.97 -1.30
C TYR A 56 11.43 1.88 -0.23
N SER A 57 10.85 2.19 0.94
CA SER A 57 10.60 1.17 1.96
C SER A 57 9.68 0.08 1.40
N PRO A 58 9.90 -1.21 1.72
CA PRO A 58 8.99 -2.27 1.29
C PRO A 58 7.55 -2.07 1.80
N TYR A 59 7.38 -1.29 2.89
CA TYR A 59 6.10 -1.03 3.52
C TYR A 59 5.35 0.18 2.99
N VAL A 60 6.01 1.12 2.30
CA VAL A 60 5.37 2.33 1.76
C VAL A 60 5.85 2.57 0.34
N ARG A 61 4.94 2.39 -0.63
CA ARG A 61 5.31 2.38 -2.05
C ARG A 61 4.35 3.23 -2.88
N PRO A 62 4.85 3.94 -3.91
CA PRO A 62 3.98 4.67 -4.82
C PRO A 62 3.26 3.68 -5.74
N THR A 63 2.01 3.99 -6.08
CA THR A 63 1.18 3.19 -6.99
C THR A 63 0.22 4.09 -7.76
N VAL A 64 -0.57 3.50 -8.65
CA VAL A 64 -1.65 4.16 -9.38
C VAL A 64 -2.92 3.35 -9.22
N VAL A 65 -3.96 3.97 -8.67
CA VAL A 65 -5.30 3.37 -8.50
C VAL A 65 -6.27 4.15 -9.38
N ASN A 66 -6.92 3.47 -10.32
CA ASN A 66 -7.86 4.09 -11.28
C ASN A 66 -7.29 5.32 -12.01
N GLY A 67 -6.02 5.28 -12.38
CA GLY A 67 -5.33 6.41 -13.04
C GLY A 67 -4.88 7.54 -12.11
N VAL A 68 -5.14 7.44 -10.80
CA VAL A 68 -4.75 8.43 -9.79
C VAL A 68 -3.51 7.97 -9.02
N LYS A 69 -2.50 8.84 -8.94
CA LYS A 69 -1.32 8.67 -8.08
C LYS A 69 -1.73 8.43 -6.64
N SER A 70 -1.26 7.34 -6.06
CA SER A 70 -1.64 6.88 -4.73
C SER A 70 -0.44 6.25 -4.03
N VAL A 71 -0.56 6.01 -2.72
CA VAL A 71 0.46 5.30 -1.93
C VAL A 71 -0.18 4.09 -1.29
N VAL A 72 0.48 2.94 -1.40
CA VAL A 72 0.11 1.73 -0.64
C VAL A 72 0.98 1.63 0.60
N VAL A 73 0.34 1.34 1.73
CA VAL A 73 0.99 1.22 3.04
C VAL A 73 0.64 -0.14 3.64
N ASN A 74 1.66 -0.89 4.05
CA ASN A 74 1.50 -2.15 4.75
C ASN A 74 1.40 -1.91 6.27
N THR A 75 0.40 -2.51 6.92
CA THR A 75 0.18 -2.33 8.37
C THR A 75 1.27 -2.90 9.26
N LYS A 76 2.11 -3.82 8.77
CA LYS A 76 3.33 -4.26 9.48
C LYS A 76 4.25 -3.10 9.83
N LEU A 77 4.20 -1.99 9.09
CA LEU A 77 4.91 -0.76 9.46
C LEU A 77 4.56 -0.30 10.87
N ARG A 78 3.33 -0.53 11.36
CA ARG A 78 2.91 -0.18 12.72
C ARG A 78 3.68 -0.96 13.77
N GLU A 79 3.95 -2.24 13.52
CA GLU A 79 4.66 -3.11 14.47
C GLU A 79 6.16 -2.79 14.52
N ILE A 80 6.71 -2.38 13.38
CA ILE A 80 8.14 -2.07 13.22
C ILE A 80 8.42 -0.64 13.70
N GLU A 81 7.68 0.34 13.18
CA GLU A 81 7.86 1.77 13.44
C GLU A 81 6.50 2.49 13.59
N PRO A 82 5.90 2.45 14.79
CA PRO A 82 4.57 3.02 15.04
C PRO A 82 4.48 4.51 14.69
N MET A 83 5.55 5.28 14.93
CA MET A 83 5.60 6.71 14.62
C MET A 83 5.53 6.98 13.12
N ALA A 84 6.20 6.14 12.31
CA ALA A 84 6.21 6.24 10.86
C ALA A 84 4.82 5.88 10.29
N PHE A 85 4.17 4.86 10.85
CA PHE A 85 2.79 4.51 10.52
C PHE A 85 1.81 5.64 10.87
N HIS A 86 1.96 6.27 12.04
CA HIS A 86 1.14 7.40 12.45
C HIS A 86 1.35 8.59 11.52
N PHE A 87 2.59 8.89 11.15
CA PHE A 87 2.94 9.97 10.23
C PHE A 87 2.21 9.85 8.88
N VAL A 88 2.20 8.66 8.25
CA VAL A 88 1.50 8.49 6.96
C VAL A 88 -0.01 8.60 7.08
N ARG A 89 -0.60 8.17 8.22
CA ARG A 89 -2.04 8.32 8.50
C ARG A 89 -2.41 9.79 8.71
N GLU A 90 -1.65 10.54 9.52
CA GLU A 90 -1.89 11.98 9.72
C GLU A 90 -1.62 12.77 8.45
N PHE A 91 -0.60 12.41 7.64
CA PHE A 91 -0.36 13.04 6.34
C PHE A 91 -1.61 12.98 5.45
N ALA A 92 -2.27 11.82 5.37
CA ALA A 92 -3.49 11.68 4.59
C ALA A 92 -4.61 12.57 5.13
N LYS A 93 -4.81 12.58 6.45
CA LYS A 93 -5.85 13.37 7.13
C LYS A 93 -5.63 14.88 6.97
N ASP A 94 -4.42 15.37 7.19
CA ASP A 94 -4.07 16.80 7.09
C ASP A 94 -4.25 17.33 5.67
N ASN A 95 -4.12 16.45 4.67
CA ASN A 95 -4.29 16.79 3.25
C ASN A 95 -5.67 16.38 2.69
N ASP A 96 -6.62 16.00 3.55
CA ASP A 96 -7.98 15.55 3.19
C ASP A 96 -8.01 14.38 2.19
N LEU A 97 -6.99 13.52 2.20
CA LEU A 97 -6.86 12.40 1.29
C LEU A 97 -7.71 11.20 1.73
N GLN A 98 -8.35 10.55 0.75
CA GLN A 98 -9.14 9.35 1.01
C GLN A 98 -8.24 8.17 1.35
N ILE A 99 -8.63 7.42 2.38
CA ILE A 99 -7.99 6.16 2.76
C ILE A 99 -8.93 4.99 2.44
N VAL A 100 -8.40 3.98 1.76
CA VAL A 100 -9.14 2.77 1.40
C VAL A 100 -8.39 1.54 1.87
N GLU A 101 -9.02 0.69 2.68
CA GLU A 101 -8.45 -0.58 3.10
C GLU A 101 -8.45 -1.58 1.93
N ALA A 102 -7.34 -2.29 1.72
CA ALA A 102 -7.22 -3.30 0.69
C ALA A 102 -7.88 -4.60 1.18
N CYS A 103 -8.95 -5.03 0.52
CA CYS A 103 -9.53 -6.35 0.76
C CYS A 103 -8.98 -7.35 -0.27
N PHE A 104 -8.45 -8.48 0.20
CA PHE A 104 -8.09 -9.59 -0.68
C PHE A 104 -9.34 -10.27 -1.22
N LEU A 105 -9.57 -10.17 -2.52
CA LEU A 105 -10.63 -10.92 -3.19
C LEU A 105 -10.04 -12.21 -3.78
N PRO A 106 -10.49 -13.42 -3.36
CA PRO A 106 -10.01 -14.65 -3.96
C PRO A 106 -10.42 -14.72 -5.44
N PRO A 107 -9.60 -15.34 -6.31
CA PRO A 107 -9.93 -15.44 -7.72
C PRO A 107 -11.24 -16.21 -7.93
N PRO A 108 -12.05 -15.83 -8.94
CA PRO A 108 -13.30 -16.53 -9.22
C PRO A 108 -13.03 -18.00 -9.53
N LYS A 109 -13.74 -18.91 -8.86
CA LYS A 109 -13.62 -20.35 -9.09
C LYS A 109 -14.03 -20.64 -10.54
N LYS A 110 -13.09 -21.12 -11.37
CA LYS A 110 -13.41 -21.57 -12.74
C LYS A 110 -14.38 -22.76 -12.65
N SER A 111 -15.64 -22.56 -13.01
CA SER A 111 -16.61 -23.62 -13.22
C SER A 111 -16.18 -24.41 -14.45
N LYS A 112 -15.90 -25.71 -14.27
CA LYS A 112 -15.67 -26.64 -15.38
C LYS A 112 -16.98 -26.80 -16.15
N THR A 113 -17.17 -26.05 -17.23
CA THR A 113 -18.17 -26.37 -18.25
C THR A 113 -17.77 -27.70 -18.87
N ARG A 114 -18.46 -28.78 -18.49
CA ARG A 114 -18.44 -30.03 -19.27
C ARG A 114 -19.21 -29.74 -20.55
N PHE A 115 -18.50 -29.73 -21.67
CA PHE A 115 -19.14 -29.89 -22.97
C PHE A 115 -19.57 -31.35 -23.08
N ILE A 116 -20.85 -31.54 -23.35
CA ILE A 116 -21.51 -32.84 -23.62
C ILE A 116 -21.11 -33.38 -24.98
#